data_AF-A0A967JY62-F1
#
_entry.id   AF-A0A967JY62-F1
#
_cell.length_a   1.000
_cell.length_b   1.000
_cell.length_c   1.000
_cell.angle_alpha   90.00
_cell.angle_beta   90.00
_cell.angle_gamma   90.00
#
_symmetry.space_group_name_H-M   'P 1'
#
loop_
_entity.id
_entity.type
_entity.pdbx_description
1 polymer ?
#
loop_
_entity_poly.entity_id
_entity_poly.type
_entity_poly.pdbx_seq_one_letter_code
_entity_poly.pdbx_strand_id
1 'polypeptide(L)' 'WQRLRNGFREHRARKGYRAVVLGRPAAHGSETPWLRVARHQPSHVVVADPGARGARPTSLAWERLECFGDLALLEVR' A
#
# COMPACT_ATOMS: atom_id res chain seq x y z
N TRP A 1 -2.75 19.82 14.64
CA TRP A 1 -3.26 18.68 13.82
C TRP A 1 -3.71 19.02 12.40
N GLN A 2 -4.39 20.15 12.14
CA GLN A 2 -4.87 20.50 10.78
C GLN A 2 -3.76 20.50 9.71
N ARG A 3 -2.60 21.09 10.01
CA ARG A 3 -1.43 21.07 9.11
C ARG A 3 -1.01 19.66 8.66
N LEU A 4 -0.98 18.70 9.58
CA LEU A 4 -0.62 17.31 9.27
C LEU A 4 -1.70 16.62 8.44
N ARG A 5 -2.99 16.81 8.78
CA ARG A 5 -4.11 16.26 7.98
C ARG A 5 -4.09 16.80 6.55
N ASN A 6 -3.80 18.08 6.38
CA ASN A 6 -3.62 18.69 5.06
C ASN A 6 -2.43 18.07 4.32
N GLY A 7 -1.30 17.85 5.00
CA GLY A 7 -0.14 17.17 4.42
C GLY A 7 -0.47 15.77 3.86
N PHE A 8 -1.30 14.99 4.55
CA PHE A 8 -1.77 13.69 4.03
C PHE A 8 -2.78 13.83 2.90
N ARG A 9 -3.74 14.76 3.02
CA ARG A 9 -4.77 15.00 2.00
C ARG A 9 -4.17 15.49 0.67
N GLU A 10 -3.12 16.29 0.74
CA GLU A 10 -2.40 16.86 -0.40
C GLU A 10 -1.24 15.96 -0.87
N HIS A 11 -1.11 14.76 -0.32
CA HIS A 11 -0.02 13.81 -0.66
C HIS A 11 1.41 14.38 -0.48
N ARG A 12 1.58 15.38 0.38
CA ARG A 12 2.89 15.99 0.72
C ARG A 12 3.62 15.24 1.83
N ALA A 13 2.88 14.55 2.69
CA ALA A 13 3.44 13.67 3.70
C ALA A 13 3.92 12.37 3.04
N ARG A 14 5.22 12.08 3.14
CA ARG A 14 5.79 10.81 2.68
C ARG A 14 5.61 9.76 3.77
N LYS A 15 5.18 8.57 3.37
CA LYS A 15 5.11 7.38 4.22
C LYS A 15 6.06 6.35 3.63
N GLY A 16 6.83 5.69 4.48
CA GLY A 16 7.72 4.60 4.11
C GLY A 16 7.47 3.44 5.07
N TYR A 17 7.34 2.25 4.51
CA TYR A 17 7.12 1.03 5.27
C TYR A 17 8.17 0.00 4.87
N ARG A 18 8.57 -0.84 5.82
CA ARG A 18 9.33 -2.05 5.52
C ARG A 18 8.44 -3.26 5.74
N ALA A 19 8.43 -4.17 4.78
CA ALA A 19 7.59 -5.36 4.80
C ALA A 19 8.40 -6.59 4.41
N VAL A 20 8.25 -7.66 5.18
CA VAL A 20 8.72 -8.99 4.76
C VAL A 20 7.54 -9.67 4.05
N VAL A 21 7.76 -10.08 2.82
CA VAL A 21 6.74 -10.73 1.99
C VAL A 21 7.20 -12.13 1.58
N LEU A 22 6.23 -13.01 1.36
CA LEU A 22 6.46 -14.30 0.75
C LEU A 22 6.69 -14.13 -0.76
N GLY A 23 7.62 -14.89 -1.31
CA GLY A 23 8.00 -14.89 -2.71
C GLY A 23 9.11 -13.92 -3.07
N ARG A 24 9.33 -13.80 -4.39
CA ARG A 24 10.37 -12.94 -4.99
C ARG A 24 9.72 -11.92 -5.92
N PRO A 25 9.04 -10.89 -5.39
CA PRO A 25 8.47 -9.81 -6.20
C PRO A 25 9.58 -9.11 -7.00
N ALA A 26 9.20 -8.40 -8.07
CA ALA A 26 10.16 -7.66 -8.89
C ALA A 26 11.02 -6.70 -8.03
N ALA A 27 12.26 -6.46 -8.47
CA ALA A 27 13.21 -5.61 -7.75
C ALA A 27 12.65 -4.20 -7.50
N HIS A 28 11.87 -3.69 -8.46
CA HIS A 28 11.07 -2.48 -8.33
C HIS A 28 9.68 -2.77 -8.90
N GLY A 29 8.65 -2.14 -8.35
CA GLY A 29 7.31 -2.23 -8.90
C GLY A 29 6.39 -1.13 -8.38
N SER A 30 5.28 -0.95 -9.08
CA SER A 30 4.21 -0.08 -8.65
C SER A 30 2.88 -0.65 -9.10
N GLU A 31 1.85 -0.44 -8.28
CA GLU A 31 0.49 -0.86 -8.58
C GLU A 31 -0.50 0.21 -8.11
N THR A 32 -1.66 0.25 -8.77
CA THR A 32 -2.79 1.07 -8.33
C THR A 32 -4.05 0.20 -8.21
N PRO A 33 -4.10 -0.70 -7.20
CA PRO A 33 -5.30 -1.48 -6.93
C PRO A 33 -6.48 -0.59 -6.53
N TRP A 34 -7.67 -1.04 -6.86
CA TRP A 34 -8.90 -0.50 -6.31
C TRP A 34 -9.19 -1.18 -4.98
N LEU A 35 -9.27 -0.41 -3.90
CA LEU A 35 -9.44 -0.93 -2.54
C LEU A 35 -10.74 -0.41 -1.94
N ARG A 36 -11.44 -1.25 -1.17
CA ARG A 36 -12.58 -0.82 -0.34
C ARG A 36 -12.46 -1.34 1.09
N VAL A 37 -13.00 -0.58 2.03
CA VAL A 37 -13.13 -1.03 3.42
C VAL A 37 -14.28 -2.03 3.50
N ALA A 38 -13.96 -3.29 3.82
CA ALA A 38 -14.95 -4.35 4.01
C ALA A 38 -15.55 -4.32 5.43
N ARG A 39 -14.77 -3.90 6.42
CA ARG A 39 -15.20 -3.75 7.82
C ARG A 39 -14.38 -2.65 8.50
N HIS A 40 -15.02 -1.81 9.30
CA HIS A 40 -14.35 -0.71 10.00
C HIS A 40 -13.65 -1.14 11.30
N GLN A 41 -14.19 -2.11 12.05
CA GLN A 41 -13.60 -2.52 13.33
C GLN A 41 -13.77 -4.03 13.58
N PRO A 42 -12.68 -4.82 13.63
CA PRO A 42 -11.33 -4.44 13.23
C PRO A 42 -11.25 -4.14 11.72
N SER A 43 -10.40 -3.19 11.35
CA SER A 43 -10.24 -2.73 9.97
C SER A 43 -9.89 -3.88 9.04
N HIS A 44 -10.69 -4.06 7.99
CA HIS A 44 -10.42 -5.02 6.93
C HIS A 44 -10.59 -4.33 5.58
N VAL A 45 -9.55 -4.37 4.75
CA VAL A 45 -9.51 -3.76 3.41
C VAL A 45 -9.34 -4.88 2.40
N VAL A 46 -10.10 -4.82 1.31
CA VAL A 46 -10.07 -5.82 0.24
C VAL A 46 -9.80 -5.15 -1.09
N VAL A 47 -9.19 -5.90 -2.00
CA VAL A 47 -9.15 -5.55 -3.43
C VAL A 47 -10.57 -5.66 -3.98
N ALA A 48 -10.95 -4.72 -4.84
CA ALA A 48 -12.26 -4.63 -5.46
C ALA A 48 -12.14 -4.29 -6.94
N ASP A 49 -13.20 -4.53 -7.69
CA ASP A 49 -13.27 -4.10 -9.08
C ASP A 49 -13.43 -2.57 -9.19
N PRO A 50 -12.98 -1.96 -10.30
CA PRO A 50 -13.31 -0.57 -10.62
C PRO A 50 -14.82 -0.32 -10.57
N GLY A 51 -15.25 0.78 -9.94
CA GLY A 51 -16.67 1.14 -9.82
C GLY A 51 -17.44 0.43 -8.71
N ALA A 52 -16.85 -0.56 -8.03
CA ALA A 52 -17.48 -1.16 -6.86
C ALA A 52 -17.76 -0.11 -5.76
N ARG A 53 -18.87 -0.25 -5.04
CA ARG A 53 -19.28 0.73 -4.03
C ARG A 53 -18.19 0.92 -2.97
N GLY A 54 -17.74 2.17 -2.82
CA GLY A 54 -16.71 2.54 -1.85
C GLY A 54 -15.29 2.16 -2.24
N ALA A 55 -15.08 1.61 -3.44
CA ALA A 55 -13.76 1.37 -3.98
C ALA A 55 -13.07 2.69 -4.34
N ARG A 56 -11.77 2.77 -4.03
CA ARG A 56 -10.92 3.90 -4.37
C ARG A 56 -9.60 3.40 -4.96
N PRO A 57 -9.09 4.05 -6.02
CA PRO A 57 -7.76 3.72 -6.52
C PRO A 57 -6.74 4.10 -5.44
N THR A 58 -5.82 3.19 -5.14
CA THR A 58 -4.78 3.38 -4.13
C THR A 58 -3.45 3.01 -4.75
N SER A 59 -2.55 3.97 -4.89
CA SER A 59 -1.22 3.72 -5.46
C SER A 59 -0.25 3.28 -4.37
N LEU A 60 0.60 2.32 -4.72
CA LEU A 60 1.78 1.96 -3.96
C LEU A 60 2.96 1.70 -4.91
N ALA A 61 4.17 1.94 -4.42
CA ALA A 61 5.40 1.53 -5.07
C ALA A 61 6.29 0.78 -4.09
N TRP A 62 7.12 -0.13 -4.60
CA TRP A 62 8.07 -0.85 -3.78
C TRP A 62 9.44 -1.00 -4.44
N GLU A 63 10.43 -1.18 -3.57
CA GLU A 63 11.80 -1.56 -3.89
C GLU A 63 12.17 -2.77 -3.02
N ARG A 64 12.74 -3.80 -3.64
CA ARG A 64 13.21 -4.99 -2.93
C ARG A 64 14.61 -4.75 -2.42
N LEU A 65 14.75 -4.71 -1.09
CA LEU A 65 16.02 -4.47 -0.41
C LEU A 65 16.85 -5.74 -0.28
N GLU A 66 16.19 -6.87 0.03
CA GLU A 66 16.90 -8.13 0.32
C GLU A 66 16.00 -9.34 0.02
N CYS A 67 16.63 -10.51 -0.21
CA CYS A 67 15.95 -11.80 -0.35
C CYS A 67 16.53 -12.79 0.66
N PHE A 68 15.67 -13.54 1.35
CA PHE A 68 16.04 -14.57 2.30
C PHE A 68 15.26 -15.85 1.98
N GLY A 69 15.88 -16.82 1.32
CA GLY A 69 15.19 -18.05 0.90
C GLY A 69 14.02 -17.75 -0.06
N ASP A 70 12.79 -18.01 0.41
CA ASP A 70 11.52 -17.74 -0.26
C ASP A 70 10.86 -16.43 0.19
N LEU A 71 11.53 -15.63 1.02
CA LEU A 71 11.05 -14.32 1.49
C LEU A 71 11.82 -13.17 0.83
N ALA A 72 11.20 -12.00 0.81
CA ALA A 72 11.83 -10.75 0.41
C ALA A 72 11.50 -9.61 1.39
N LEU A 73 12.50 -8.78 1.69
CA LEU A 73 12.31 -7.51 2.38
C LEU A 73 12.09 -6.40 1.35
N LEU A 74 10.98 -5.69 1.47
CA LEU A 74 10.63 -4.56 0.64
C LEU A 74 10.64 -3.27 1.44
N GLU A 75 11.02 -2.17 0.80
CA GLU A 75 10.56 -0.84 1.16
C GLU A 75 9.36 -0.46 0.30
N VAL A 76 8.26 0.00 0.92
CA VAL A 76 7.01 0.37 0.27
C VAL A 76 6.69 1.85 0.54
N ARG A 77 6.26 2.58 -0.49
CA ARG A 77 5.97 4.02 -0.46
C ARG A 77 4.62 4.33 -1.13
#